data_AF-A0A426QFN1-F1
#
_entry.id   AF-A0A426QFN1-F1
#
_cell.length_a   1.000
_cell.length_b   1.000
_cell.length_c   1.000
_cell.angle_alpha   90.00
_cell.angle_beta   90.00
_cell.angle_gamma   90.00
#
_symmetry.space_group_name_H-M   'P 1'
#
loop_
_entity.id
_entity.type
_entity.pdbx_description
1 polymer ?
#
loop_
_entity_poly.entity_id
_entity_poly.type
_entity_poly.pdbx_seq_one_letter_code
_entity_poly.pdbx_strand_id
1 'polypeptide(L)'
;MKKRIDLHQPLLIEQQNEERFFHITANSLEVIAYSAVSPEKETPNEDCLAIIPLDGKECILAIADGAGGSRQGGDASRLAVAALEQVLRNKAPEQDIRTCVLNAYELANARIMELGVGASTTLTVIEYADGRIRPYHAGDTMIMHVGPARPHQIPDRAPLPHRLCRRGRPAGRGCRPASRRPPPGDQHPRPRGSAGGDRLLRRHGASRHHRDRQRWPV
;
A
#
# COMPACT_ATOMS: atom_id res chain seq x y z
N MET A 1 24.97 -16.86 15.00
CA MET A 1 25.09 -18.06 14.14
C MET A 1 24.42 -17.77 12.80
N LYS A 2 25.18 -17.62 11.70
CA LYS A 2 24.63 -17.27 10.38
C LYS A 2 23.98 -18.53 9.78
N LYS A 3 22.66 -18.54 9.59
CA LYS A 3 21.97 -19.63 8.91
C LYS A 3 21.89 -19.27 7.43
N ARG A 4 22.67 -19.95 6.60
CA ARG A 4 22.55 -19.88 5.14
C ARG A 4 21.36 -20.74 4.72
N ILE A 5 20.48 -20.18 3.89
CA ILE A 5 19.29 -20.85 3.39
C ILE A 5 19.33 -20.78 1.86
N ASP A 6 19.35 -21.94 1.21
CA ASP A 6 19.10 -22.04 -0.23
C ASP A 6 17.58 -22.09 -0.42
N LEU A 7 17.02 -21.12 -1.15
CA LEU A 7 15.57 -20.97 -1.29
C LEU A 7 15.06 -21.65 -2.57
N HIS A 8 14.18 -22.63 -2.38
CA HIS A 8 13.36 -23.23 -3.45
C HIS A 8 11.87 -22.87 -3.31
N GLN A 9 11.52 -22.11 -2.27
CA GLN A 9 10.17 -21.62 -2.00
C GLN A 9 10.24 -20.16 -1.56
N PRO A 10 9.15 -19.39 -1.70
CA PRO A 10 9.08 -18.02 -1.19
C PRO A 10 9.40 -17.94 0.30
N LEU A 11 10.27 -17.00 0.67
CA LEU A 11 10.48 -16.61 2.06
C LEU A 11 9.73 -15.30 2.33
N LEU A 12 8.81 -15.35 3.30
CA LEU A 12 8.09 -14.20 3.80
C LEU A 12 8.60 -13.82 5.19
N ILE A 13 8.84 -12.54 5.40
CA ILE A 13 9.24 -11.94 6.67
C ILE A 13 8.19 -10.91 7.04
N GLU A 14 7.42 -11.23 8.08
CA GLU A 14 6.27 -10.44 8.54
C GLU A 14 6.32 -10.31 10.06
N GLN A 15 5.89 -9.16 10.58
CA GLN A 15 5.64 -8.93 12.01
C GLN A 15 6.80 -9.36 12.93
N GLN A 16 8.05 -9.33 12.44
CA GLN A 16 9.18 -9.76 13.24
C GLN A 16 9.55 -8.65 14.23
N ASN A 17 9.42 -9.00 15.52
CA ASN A 17 9.89 -8.19 16.64
C ASN A 17 11.32 -8.57 17.05
N GLU A 18 11.92 -9.60 16.45
CA GLU A 18 13.28 -10.04 16.74
C GLU A 18 14.26 -9.48 15.69
N GLU A 19 15.28 -8.76 16.14
CA GLU A 19 16.38 -8.28 15.29
C GLU A 19 17.18 -9.46 14.73
N ARG A 20 16.74 -9.99 13.60
CA ARG A 20 17.38 -11.14 12.97
C ARG A 20 17.74 -10.84 11.53
N PHE A 21 19.02 -11.01 11.22
CA PHE A 21 19.51 -11.03 9.85
C PHE A 21 19.25 -12.39 9.22
N PHE A 22 18.67 -12.37 8.02
CA PHE A 22 18.55 -13.54 7.18
C PHE A 22 19.57 -13.42 6.06
N HIS A 23 20.53 -14.34 6.03
CA HIS A 23 21.50 -14.43 4.94
C HIS A 23 21.10 -15.56 4.01
N ILE A 24 20.75 -15.19 2.79
CA ILE A 24 20.04 -16.03 1.83
C ILE A 24 20.83 -16.06 0.54
N THR A 25 20.93 -17.23 -0.06
CA THR A 25 21.43 -17.36 -1.43
C THR A 25 20.24 -17.68 -2.33
N ALA A 26 19.88 -16.73 -3.20
CA ALA A 26 18.83 -16.89 -4.19
C ALA A 26 19.45 -16.79 -5.58
N ASN A 27 19.59 -17.92 -6.27
CA ASN A 27 20.00 -17.95 -7.68
C ASN A 27 21.27 -17.14 -7.99
N SER A 28 22.33 -17.35 -7.19
CA SER A 28 23.64 -16.65 -7.20
C SER A 28 23.66 -15.22 -6.65
N LEU A 29 22.52 -14.65 -6.27
CA LEU A 29 22.44 -13.42 -5.49
C LEU A 29 22.57 -13.74 -3.99
N GLU A 30 23.48 -13.06 -3.31
CA GLU A 30 23.48 -13.02 -1.84
C GLU A 30 22.54 -11.91 -1.37
N VAL A 31 21.54 -12.29 -0.59
CA VAL A 31 20.53 -11.39 -0.05
C VAL A 31 20.66 -11.38 1.47
N ILE A 32 20.74 -10.18 2.03
CA ILE A 32 20.63 -9.96 3.47
C ILE A 32 19.30 -9.24 3.70
N ALA A 33 18.39 -9.89 4.42
CA ALA A 33 17.13 -9.29 4.84
C ALA A 33 17.16 -8.97 6.33
N TYR A 34 16.60 -7.81 6.68
CA TYR A 34 16.47 -7.32 8.05
C TYR A 34 15.17 -6.52 8.15
N SER A 35 14.43 -6.71 9.23
CA SER A 35 13.27 -5.91 9.58
C SER A 35 13.16 -5.86 11.10
N ALA A 36 12.73 -4.72 11.64
CA ALA A 36 12.59 -4.50 13.08
C ALA A 36 11.50 -3.48 13.35
N VAL A 37 10.89 -3.57 14.53
CA VAL A 37 9.94 -2.55 15.00
C VAL A 37 10.67 -1.22 15.18
N SER A 38 10.04 -0.12 14.76
CA SER A 38 10.55 1.22 15.07
C SER A 38 10.71 1.39 16.58
N PRO A 39 11.87 1.85 17.09
CA PRO A 39 12.08 2.04 18.54
C PRO A 39 11.08 2.98 19.21
N GLU A 40 10.43 3.84 18.42
CA GLU A 40 9.45 4.84 18.87
C GLU A 40 8.01 4.31 18.87
N LYS A 41 7.77 3.08 18.42
CA LYS A 41 6.44 2.47 18.34
C LYS A 41 6.30 1.31 19.32
N GLU A 42 5.19 1.29 20.05
CA GLU A 42 4.75 0.12 20.84
C GLU A 42 3.87 -0.84 20.01
N THR A 43 3.45 -0.41 18.82
CA THR A 43 2.66 -1.23 17.90
C THR A 43 3.56 -2.25 17.18
N PRO A 44 3.02 -3.40 16.75
CA PRO A 44 3.76 -4.37 15.95
C PRO A 44 4.33 -3.76 14.67
N ASN A 45 5.37 -4.40 14.13
CA ASN A 45 5.92 -4.06 12.83
C ASN A 45 4.86 -4.22 11.72
N GLU A 46 4.74 -3.18 10.88
CA GLU A 46 3.80 -3.11 9.77
C GLU A 46 4.48 -3.39 8.41
N ASP A 47 5.79 -3.66 8.43
CA ASP A 47 6.54 -4.04 7.24
C ASP A 47 6.30 -5.50 6.86
N CYS A 48 6.38 -5.76 5.57
CA CYS A 48 6.40 -7.10 4.99
C CYS A 48 7.51 -7.19 3.93
N LEU A 49 8.34 -8.22 4.01
CA LEU A 49 9.40 -8.49 3.03
C LEU A 49 9.23 -9.88 2.43
N ALA A 50 9.48 -10.00 1.13
CA ALA A 50 9.49 -11.29 0.44
C ALA A 50 10.74 -11.50 -0.43
N ILE A 51 11.18 -12.76 -0.48
CA ILE A 51 12.19 -13.25 -1.42
C ILE A 51 11.56 -14.46 -2.12
N ILE A 52 11.23 -14.28 -3.40
CA ILE A 52 10.48 -15.25 -4.19
C ILE A 52 11.45 -15.78 -5.27
N PRO A 53 12.01 -16.98 -5.11
CA PRO A 53 12.77 -17.61 -6.18
C PRO A 53 11.84 -17.90 -7.36
N LEU A 54 12.31 -17.62 -8.57
CA LEU A 54 11.66 -18.03 -9.82
C LEU A 54 12.48 -19.16 -10.45
N ASP A 55 11.90 -19.81 -11.48
CA ASP A 55 12.58 -20.89 -12.20
C ASP A 55 13.93 -20.42 -12.78
N GLY A 56 14.98 -21.23 -12.63
CA GLY A 56 16.31 -20.93 -13.18
C GLY A 56 17.16 -20.01 -12.31
N LYS A 57 17.53 -18.82 -12.82
CA LYS A 57 18.45 -17.86 -12.18
C LYS A 57 17.79 -16.55 -11.72
N GLU A 58 16.47 -16.51 -11.73
CA GLU A 58 15.70 -15.30 -11.47
C GLU A 58 15.14 -15.27 -10.05
N CYS A 59 15.04 -14.10 -9.44
CA CYS A 59 14.32 -13.96 -8.18
C CYS A 59 13.64 -12.59 -8.08
N ILE A 60 12.58 -12.55 -7.30
CA ILE A 60 11.89 -11.32 -6.93
C ILE A 60 12.18 -11.01 -5.48
N LEU A 61 12.61 -9.78 -5.21
CA LEU A 61 12.71 -9.21 -3.86
C LEU A 61 11.60 -8.19 -3.71
N ALA A 62 10.84 -8.22 -2.62
CA ALA A 62 9.80 -7.23 -2.37
C ALA A 62 9.82 -6.71 -0.94
N ILE A 63 9.51 -5.43 -0.78
CA ILE A 63 9.33 -4.74 0.49
C ILE A 63 8.04 -3.94 0.41
N ALA A 64 7.23 -4.02 1.45
CA ALA A 64 6.03 -3.23 1.64
C ALA A 64 6.04 -2.63 3.05
N ASP A 65 5.95 -1.30 3.15
CA ASP A 65 5.82 -0.56 4.41
C ASP A 65 4.34 -0.20 4.59
N GLY A 66 3.71 -0.76 5.61
CA GLY A 66 2.30 -0.59 5.91
C GLY A 66 2.02 0.74 6.62
N ALA A 67 1.06 1.50 6.12
CA ALA A 67 0.59 2.74 6.75
C ALA A 67 -0.93 2.70 6.98
N GLY A 68 -1.32 2.87 8.24
CA GLY A 68 -2.70 2.95 8.70
C GLY A 68 -2.72 3.18 10.21
N GLY A 69 -3.82 3.67 10.78
CA GLY A 69 -3.95 3.66 12.24
C GLY A 69 -4.04 2.21 12.77
N SER A 70 -3.78 1.95 14.05
CA SER A 70 -3.86 0.60 14.65
C SER A 70 -3.15 -0.50 13.81
N ARG A 71 -3.51 -1.80 13.90
CA ARG A 71 -2.81 -2.92 13.20
C ARG A 71 -3.03 -2.98 11.67
N GLN A 72 -3.66 -1.97 11.08
CA GLN A 72 -4.21 -2.04 9.73
C GLN A 72 -3.15 -1.85 8.63
N GLY A 73 -2.07 -1.13 8.92
CA GLY A 73 -0.94 -1.00 7.97
C GLY A 73 -0.29 -2.36 7.73
N GLY A 74 -0.11 -3.16 8.77
CA GLY A 74 0.42 -4.52 8.65
C GLY A 74 -0.47 -5.45 7.82
N ASP A 75 -1.80 -5.29 7.84
CA ASP A 75 -2.68 -6.06 6.96
C ASP A 75 -2.50 -5.65 5.49
N ALA A 76 -2.34 -4.35 5.22
CA ALA A 76 -2.12 -3.86 3.87
C ALA A 76 -0.80 -4.36 3.26
N SER A 77 0.31 -4.28 4.00
CA SER A 77 1.62 -4.75 3.51
C SER A 77 1.64 -6.25 3.24
N ARG A 78 1.03 -7.07 4.11
CA ARG A 78 0.85 -8.51 3.89
C ARG A 78 0.02 -8.81 2.66
N LEU A 79 -1.11 -8.13 2.47
CA LEU A 79 -1.95 -8.33 1.29
C LEU A 79 -1.23 -7.97 -0.01
N ALA A 80 -0.41 -6.93 -0.01
CA ALA A 80 0.38 -6.54 -1.17
C ALA A 80 1.39 -7.62 -1.56
N VAL A 81 2.14 -8.14 -0.59
CA VAL A 81 3.12 -9.21 -0.83
C VAL A 81 2.44 -10.53 -1.20
N ALA A 82 1.32 -10.87 -0.56
CA ALA A 82 0.55 -12.07 -0.90
C ALA A 82 -0.07 -12.00 -2.32
N ALA A 83 -0.49 -10.82 -2.77
CA ALA A 83 -0.94 -10.61 -4.14
C ALA A 83 0.19 -10.84 -5.15
N LEU A 84 1.39 -10.34 -4.86
CA LEU A 84 2.59 -10.58 -5.67
C LEU A 84 2.93 -12.06 -5.76
N GLU A 85 3.00 -12.75 -4.63
CA GLU A 85 3.26 -14.18 -4.59
C GLU A 85 2.22 -14.97 -5.38
N GLN A 86 0.93 -14.66 -5.20
CA GLN A 86 -0.15 -15.35 -5.91
C GLN A 86 -0.03 -15.19 -7.44
N VAL A 87 0.19 -13.96 -7.92
CA VAL A 87 0.28 -13.71 -9.37
C VAL A 87 1.51 -14.40 -9.96
N LEU A 88 2.65 -14.37 -9.27
CA LEU A 88 3.87 -15.04 -9.73
C LEU A 88 3.75 -16.56 -9.69
N ARG A 89 3.10 -17.12 -8.67
CA ARG A 89 2.87 -18.57 -8.57
C ARG A 89 1.97 -19.10 -9.69
N ASN A 90 0.98 -18.31 -10.10
CA ASN A 90 0.02 -18.68 -11.13
C ASN A 90 0.43 -18.22 -12.54
N LYS A 91 1.64 -17.69 -12.68
CA LYS A 91 2.20 -17.21 -13.94
C LYS A 91 2.27 -18.35 -14.96
N ALA A 92 1.82 -18.10 -16.19
CA ALA A 92 2.05 -19.02 -17.31
C ALA A 92 3.53 -18.98 -17.78
N PRO A 93 4.12 -20.09 -18.27
CA PRO A 93 5.53 -20.13 -18.66
C PRO A 93 5.96 -18.99 -19.61
N GLU A 94 5.13 -18.69 -20.60
CA GLU A 94 5.33 -17.66 -21.62
C GLU A 94 5.01 -16.23 -21.18
N GLN A 95 4.36 -16.06 -20.02
CA GLN A 95 3.97 -14.74 -19.54
C GLN A 95 5.21 -13.93 -19.13
N ASP A 96 5.21 -12.64 -19.43
CA ASP A 96 6.31 -11.74 -19.07
C ASP A 96 6.24 -11.34 -17.58
N ILE A 97 7.40 -11.37 -16.89
CA ILE A 97 7.51 -11.06 -15.45
C ILE A 97 7.05 -9.64 -15.14
N ARG A 98 7.40 -8.67 -16.00
CA ARG A 98 6.96 -7.28 -15.82
C ARG A 98 5.43 -7.20 -15.80
N THR A 99 4.76 -7.91 -16.70
CA THR A 99 3.30 -7.96 -16.75
C THR A 99 2.72 -8.60 -15.48
N CYS A 100 3.32 -9.69 -14.98
CA CYS A 100 2.93 -10.30 -13.70
C CYS A 100 3.08 -9.33 -12.53
N VAL A 101 4.21 -8.61 -12.44
CA VAL A 101 4.43 -7.63 -11.36
C VAL A 101 3.39 -6.51 -11.44
N LEU A 102 3.12 -5.94 -12.62
CA LEU A 102 2.09 -4.90 -12.76
C LEU A 102 0.69 -5.40 -12.38
N ASN A 103 0.33 -6.62 -12.79
CA ASN A 103 -0.93 -7.23 -12.38
C ASN A 103 -1.01 -7.46 -10.86
N ALA A 104 0.13 -7.76 -10.21
CA ALA A 104 0.19 -7.87 -8.76
C ALA A 104 -0.05 -6.53 -8.05
N TYR A 105 0.44 -5.40 -8.59
CA TYR A 105 0.11 -4.07 -8.04
C TYR A 105 -1.40 -3.79 -8.10
N GLU A 106 -2.05 -4.11 -9.22
CA GLU A 106 -3.49 -3.93 -9.38
C GLU A 106 -4.28 -4.83 -8.41
N LEU A 107 -3.91 -6.11 -8.31
CA LEU A 107 -4.53 -7.05 -7.38
C LEU A 107 -4.34 -6.63 -5.92
N ALA A 108 -3.13 -6.18 -5.55
CA ALA A 108 -2.83 -5.66 -4.22
C ALA A 108 -3.71 -4.46 -3.89
N ASN A 109 -3.79 -3.47 -4.79
CA ASN A 109 -4.60 -2.28 -4.61
C ASN A 109 -6.08 -2.63 -4.44
N ALA A 110 -6.63 -3.51 -5.28
CA ALA A 110 -8.01 -3.97 -5.15
C ALA A 110 -8.31 -4.59 -3.76
N ARG A 111 -7.46 -5.51 -3.31
CA ARG A 111 -7.60 -6.17 -2.00
C ARG A 111 -7.50 -5.21 -0.82
N ILE A 112 -6.59 -4.24 -0.90
CA ILE A 112 -6.42 -3.23 0.17
C ILE A 112 -7.64 -2.30 0.20
N MET A 113 -8.17 -1.88 -0.95
CA MET A 113 -9.39 -1.08 -1.01
C MET A 113 -10.61 -1.84 -0.45
N GLU A 114 -10.70 -3.15 -0.71
CA GLU A 114 -11.77 -4.01 -0.19
C GLU A 114 -11.80 -4.09 1.35
N LEU A 115 -10.68 -3.83 2.03
CA LEU A 115 -10.68 -3.74 3.50
C LEU A 115 -11.60 -2.62 4.01
N GLY A 116 -11.74 -1.53 3.24
CA GLY A 116 -12.64 -0.42 3.59
C GLY A 116 -12.27 0.39 4.84
N VAL A 117 -11.09 0.17 5.41
CA VAL A 117 -10.64 0.80 6.67
C VAL A 117 -9.68 1.98 6.47
N GLY A 118 -9.34 2.31 5.21
CA GLY A 118 -8.37 3.37 4.91
C GLY A 118 -6.92 2.96 5.16
N ALA A 119 -6.62 1.66 5.17
CA ALA A 119 -5.25 1.14 5.19
C ALA A 119 -4.56 1.38 3.85
N SER A 120 -3.24 1.51 3.88
CA SER A 120 -2.40 1.70 2.70
C SER A 120 -1.04 1.06 2.94
N THR A 121 -0.26 0.84 1.87
CA THR A 121 1.10 0.37 1.99
C THR A 121 1.92 0.82 0.79
N THR A 122 3.22 0.99 0.97
CA THR A 122 4.14 1.02 -0.17
C THR A 122 4.28 -0.39 -0.73
N LEU A 123 4.73 -0.50 -1.99
CA LEU A 123 5.20 -1.77 -2.51
C LEU A 123 6.36 -1.50 -3.45
N THR A 124 7.54 -1.99 -3.10
CA THR A 124 8.76 -1.94 -3.89
C THR A 124 9.19 -3.36 -4.23
N VAL A 125 9.35 -3.63 -5.52
CA VAL A 125 9.70 -4.93 -6.08
C VAL A 125 10.96 -4.79 -6.93
N ILE A 126 11.93 -5.68 -6.73
CA ILE A 126 13.11 -5.82 -7.58
C ILE A 126 13.04 -7.20 -8.22
N GLU A 127 13.01 -7.21 -9.55
CA GLU A 127 13.30 -8.37 -10.35
C GLU A 127 14.81 -8.45 -10.58
N TYR A 128 15.42 -9.57 -10.19
CA TYR A 128 16.80 -9.89 -10.48
C TYR A 128 16.85 -11.03 -11.48
N ALA A 129 17.52 -10.81 -12.61
CA ALA A 129 17.70 -11.80 -13.67
C ALA A 129 19.06 -11.57 -14.35
N ASP A 130 19.91 -12.60 -14.40
CA ASP A 130 21.21 -12.59 -15.10
C ASP A 130 22.09 -11.36 -14.79
N GLY A 131 22.21 -11.00 -13.51
CA GLY A 131 23.01 -9.86 -13.07
C GLY A 131 22.39 -8.49 -13.37
N ARG A 132 21.15 -8.45 -13.88
CA ARG A 132 20.38 -7.23 -14.09
C ARG A 132 19.33 -7.09 -13.00
N ILE A 133 19.13 -5.85 -12.56
CA ILE A 133 18.03 -5.49 -11.66
C ILE A 133 17.01 -4.66 -12.41
N ARG A 134 15.73 -4.97 -12.21
CA ARG A 134 14.60 -4.16 -12.70
C ARG A 134 13.68 -3.81 -11.52
N PRO A 135 13.65 -2.53 -11.13
CA PRO A 135 12.82 -2.08 -10.03
C PRO A 135 11.41 -1.67 -10.50
N TYR A 136 10.44 -1.91 -9.63
CA TYR A 136 9.06 -1.44 -9.66
C TYR A 136 8.75 -0.90 -8.27
N HIS A 137 8.08 0.24 -8.16
CA HIS A 137 7.75 0.78 -6.84
C HIS A 137 6.50 1.66 -6.89
N ALA A 138 5.76 1.66 -5.79
CA ALA A 138 4.70 2.59 -5.49
C ALA A 138 4.83 3.02 -4.03
N GLY A 139 4.90 4.32 -3.77
CA GLY A 139 5.24 4.88 -2.46
C GLY A 139 6.65 5.44 -2.44
N ASP A 140 7.18 5.64 -1.23
CA ASP A 140 8.43 6.33 -0.94
C ASP A 140 9.54 5.41 -0.40
N THR A 141 9.34 4.09 -0.41
CA THR A 141 10.38 3.10 -0.13
C THR A 141 11.52 3.24 -1.14
N MET A 142 12.74 3.48 -0.64
CA MET A 142 13.91 3.77 -1.48
C MET A 142 14.60 2.52 -2.02
N ILE A 143 15.15 2.63 -3.23
CA ILE A 143 16.07 1.65 -3.82
C ILE A 143 17.41 2.33 -4.10
N MET A 144 18.50 1.74 -3.61
CA MET A 144 19.84 2.32 -3.71
C MET A 144 20.82 1.33 -4.31
N HIS A 145 21.55 1.77 -5.34
CA HIS A 145 22.71 1.05 -5.85
C HIS A 145 23.97 1.67 -5.24
N VAL A 146 24.76 0.86 -4.54
CA VAL A 146 26.01 1.27 -3.91
C VAL A 146 27.16 0.55 -4.60
N GLY A 147 28.06 1.32 -5.22
CA GLY A 147 29.29 0.82 -5.82
C GLY A 147 30.52 1.46 -5.17
N PRO A 148 31.72 1.27 -5.74
CA PRO A 148 32.93 1.96 -5.28
C PRO A 148 32.86 3.49 -5.54
N ALA A 149 31.99 3.94 -6.45
CA ALA A 149 31.61 5.33 -6.58
C ALA A 149 30.37 5.65 -5.71
N ARG A 150 30.10 6.94 -5.46
CA ARG A 150 29.02 7.41 -4.57
C ARG A 150 27.69 6.65 -4.79
N PRO A 151 26.91 6.41 -3.71
CA PRO A 151 25.60 5.80 -3.82
C PRO A 151 24.72 6.53 -4.84
N HIS A 152 24.02 5.76 -5.66
CA HIS A 152 23.04 6.27 -6.62
C HIS A 152 21.66 5.74 -6.24
N GLN A 153 20.77 6.64 -5.80
CA GLN A 153 19.36 6.29 -5.63
C GLN A 153 18.75 6.04 -7.02
N ILE A 154 18.01 4.95 -7.17
CA ILE A 154 17.28 4.71 -8.42
C ILE A 154 16.11 5.72 -8.43
N PRO A 155 16.06 6.64 -9.42
CA PRO A 155 15.17 7.79 -9.34
C PRO A 155 13.69 7.42 -9.48
N ASP A 156 12.88 7.93 -8.56
CA ASP A 156 11.42 7.92 -8.61
C ASP A 156 10.86 8.86 -9.68
N ARG A 157 9.74 8.45 -10.30
CA ARG A 157 8.80 9.39 -10.96
C ARG A 157 7.55 9.71 -10.14
N ALA A 158 7.37 9.19 -8.92
CA ALA A 158 6.24 9.55 -8.07
C ALA A 158 6.57 9.44 -6.58
N PRO A 159 6.62 10.59 -5.88
CA PRO A 159 5.51 10.90 -4.96
C PRO A 159 5.03 12.37 -5.05
N LEU A 160 3.79 12.62 -4.60
CA LEU A 160 3.10 13.93 -4.59
C LEU A 160 3.78 15.08 -3.83
N PRO A 161 4.57 14.92 -2.73
CA PRO A 161 5.25 16.06 -2.11
C PRO A 161 6.28 16.72 -3.05
N HIS A 162 6.87 15.97 -3.98
CA HIS A 162 7.81 16.52 -4.97
C HIS A 162 7.11 17.20 -6.17
N ARG A 163 5.82 16.94 -6.43
CA ARG A 163 5.07 17.66 -7.48
C ARG A 163 4.82 19.13 -7.12
N LEU A 164 4.80 19.49 -5.84
CA LEU A 164 4.68 20.89 -5.43
C LEU A 164 5.95 21.71 -5.69
N CYS A 165 7.14 21.10 -5.74
CA CYS A 165 8.38 21.82 -6.03
C CYS A 165 8.62 22.10 -7.52
N ARG A 166 7.90 21.45 -8.44
CA ARG A 166 8.08 21.68 -9.90
C ARG A 166 7.26 22.82 -10.48
N ARG A 167 6.33 23.42 -9.73
CA ARG A 167 5.70 24.70 -10.12
C ARG A 167 6.47 25.82 -9.42
N GLY A 168 7.55 26.25 -10.05
CA GLY A 168 8.52 27.22 -9.53
C GLY A 168 7.91 28.37 -8.73
N ARG A 169 7.82 28.19 -7.40
CA ARG A 169 7.76 29.27 -6.43
C ARG A 169 8.98 29.10 -5.53
N PRO A 170 9.94 30.05 -5.55
CA PRO A 170 11.06 29.99 -4.64
C PRO A 170 10.54 30.03 -3.19
N ALA A 171 11.19 29.27 -2.31
CA ALA A 171 10.97 29.29 -0.88
C ALA A 171 11.33 30.69 -0.33
N GLY A 172 10.37 31.60 -0.37
CA GLY A 172 10.46 32.95 0.17
C GLY A 172 9.72 33.04 1.50
N ARG A 173 10.49 33.20 2.57
CA ARG A 173 10.16 33.81 3.88
C ARG A 173 8.67 33.94 4.25
N GLY A 174 8.26 33.20 5.28
CA GLY A 174 7.21 33.63 6.23
C GLY A 174 5.78 33.21 5.91
N CYS A 175 5.44 31.95 6.17
CA CYS A 175 4.05 31.58 6.44
C CYS A 175 3.66 32.11 7.82
N ARG A 176 3.16 33.37 7.88
CA ARG A 176 2.34 33.80 9.01
C ARG A 176 0.96 33.17 8.86
N PRO A 177 0.36 32.59 9.93
CA PRO A 177 -1.01 32.11 9.85
C PRO A 177 -1.95 33.29 9.59
N ALA A 178 -2.79 33.15 8.56
CA ALA A 178 -3.84 34.11 8.27
C ALA A 178 -4.78 34.22 9.49
N SER A 179 -4.93 35.43 9.99
CA SER A 179 -5.84 35.79 11.07
C SER A 179 -7.28 35.38 10.73
N ARG A 180 -7.95 34.88 11.76
CA ARG A 180 -9.37 34.51 11.79
C ARG A 180 -10.22 35.66 11.25
N ARG A 181 -11.01 35.41 10.19
CA ARG A 181 -12.21 36.21 9.91
C ARG A 181 -13.34 35.69 10.81
N PRO A 182 -14.03 36.54 11.59
CA PRO A 182 -15.21 36.12 12.32
C PRO A 182 -16.39 35.90 11.34
N PRO A 183 -17.36 35.02 11.69
CA PRO A 183 -18.54 34.79 10.87
C PRO A 183 -19.46 36.03 10.84
N PRO A 184 -20.21 36.25 9.73
CA PRO A 184 -21.22 37.30 9.68
C PRO A 184 -22.35 36.98 10.66
N GLY A 185 -22.75 37.99 11.45
CA GLY A 185 -23.74 37.85 12.51
C GLY A 185 -25.15 37.61 11.98
N ASP A 186 -25.81 36.59 12.54
CA ASP A 186 -27.24 36.37 12.44
C ASP A 186 -27.98 37.41 13.30
N GLN A 187 -28.49 38.45 12.65
CA GLN A 187 -29.52 39.31 13.23
C GLN A 187 -30.87 38.63 13.09
N HIS A 188 -31.41 38.15 14.22
CA HIS A 188 -32.82 37.83 14.38
C HIS A 188 -33.70 39.07 14.15
N PRO A 189 -34.87 38.90 13.51
CA PRO A 189 -36.09 39.55 13.97
C PRO A 189 -37.10 38.51 14.46
N ARG A 190 -37.71 38.80 15.61
CA ARG A 190 -38.85 38.08 16.20
C ARG A 190 -40.16 38.34 15.41
N PRO A 191 -41.19 37.49 15.61
CA PRO A 191 -42.27 37.26 14.65
C PRO A 191 -43.52 38.11 14.92
N ARG A 192 -44.43 38.18 13.94
CA ARG A 192 -45.91 38.20 14.07
C ARG A 192 -46.57 38.30 12.69
N GLY A 193 -47.61 37.48 12.45
CA GLY A 193 -48.55 37.67 11.34
C GLY A 193 -49.19 36.40 10.80
N SER A 194 -50.39 36.14 11.27
CA SER A 194 -51.35 35.06 10.98
C SER A 194 -51.81 34.93 9.51
N ALA A 195 -52.13 33.69 9.06
CA ALA A 195 -53.46 33.28 8.55
C ALA A 195 -53.45 31.91 7.85
N GLY A 196 -54.34 31.01 8.32
CA GLY A 196 -55.11 29.97 7.59
C GLY A 196 -54.33 28.86 6.84
N GLY A 197 -54.74 27.59 6.79
CA GLY A 197 -55.96 26.89 7.18
C GLY A 197 -55.86 25.44 6.63
N ASP A 198 -56.60 24.52 7.23
CA ASP A 198 -56.95 23.14 6.79
C ASP A 198 -55.82 22.12 6.52
N ARG A 199 -55.66 20.99 7.24
CA ARG A 199 -56.56 19.87 7.61
C ARG A 199 -56.78 18.87 6.44
N LEU A 200 -56.73 17.58 6.79
CA LEU A 200 -56.88 16.32 6.01
C LEU A 200 -55.55 15.78 5.42
N LEU A 201 -55.16 14.50 5.51
CA LEU A 201 -55.85 13.25 5.87
C LEU A 201 -54.80 12.16 6.25
N ARG A 202 -55.20 11.25 7.13
CA ARG A 202 -54.54 9.96 7.41
C ARG A 202 -54.84 8.92 6.32
N ARG A 203 -53.94 7.94 6.13
CA ARG A 203 -54.16 6.46 6.08
C ARG A 203 -52.88 5.79 5.52
N HIS A 204 -52.19 4.91 6.27
CA HIS A 204 -52.41 3.46 6.50
C HIS A 204 -52.28 2.55 5.27
N GLY A 205 -51.47 1.49 5.41
CA GLY A 205 -51.47 0.26 4.61
C GLY A 205 -50.09 -0.03 3.99
N ALA A 206 -49.19 -0.81 4.60
CA ALA A 206 -49.19 -2.26 4.83
C ALA A 206 -49.01 -3.13 3.57
N SER A 207 -47.84 -3.80 3.53
CA SER A 207 -47.70 -5.26 3.37
C SER A 207 -47.16 -5.84 2.04
N ARG A 208 -46.16 -6.71 2.24
CA ARG A 208 -45.92 -8.05 1.68
C ARG A 208 -45.16 -8.23 0.36
N HIS A 209 -44.09 -9.03 0.54
CA HIS A 209 -43.65 -10.19 -0.24
C HIS A 209 -43.28 -10.02 -1.72
N HIS A 210 -42.01 -10.33 -2.04
CA HIS A 210 -41.72 -11.43 -2.95
C HIS A 210 -40.31 -12.02 -2.71
N ARG A 211 -40.25 -13.36 -2.70
CA ARG A 211 -39.02 -14.17 -2.88
C ARG A 211 -38.69 -14.23 -4.36
N ASP A 212 -37.39 -14.35 -4.69
CA ASP A 212 -36.79 -15.24 -5.71
C ASP A 212 -35.27 -14.95 -5.73
N ARG A 213 -34.32 -15.85 -5.42
CA ARG A 213 -33.89 -17.15 -6.00
C ARG A 213 -33.62 -17.13 -7.52
N GLN A 214 -32.37 -16.85 -7.90
CA GLN A 214 -31.62 -17.40 -9.05
C GLN A 214 -30.12 -17.35 -8.67
N ARG A 215 -29.34 -18.42 -8.45
CA ARG A 215 -28.80 -19.49 -9.32
C ARG A 215 -28.24 -18.98 -10.66
N TRP A 216 -26.91 -19.00 -10.77
CA TRP A 216 -26.18 -19.09 -12.05
C TRP A 216 -25.33 -20.38 -12.10
N PRO A 217 -25.11 -20.97 -13.29
CA PRO A 217 -24.65 -22.35 -13.43
C PRO A 217 -23.18 -22.47 -13.89
N VAL A 218 -22.67 -23.70 -13.70
CA VAL A 218 -21.49 -24.41 -14.26
C VAL A 218 -20.16 -23.68 -14.43
#